data_AF-A0A0M3QFH4-F1
#
_entry.id   AF-A0A0M3QFH4-F1
#
_cell.length_a   1.000
_cell.length_b   1.000
_cell.length_c   1.000
_cell.angle_alpha   90.00
_cell.angle_beta   90.00
_cell.angle_gamma   90.00
#
_symmetry.space_group_name_H-M   'P 1'
#
loop_
_entity.id
_entity.type
_entity.pdbx_description
1 polymer ?
#
loop_
_entity_poly.entity_id
_entity_poly.type
_entity_poly.pdbx_seq_one_letter_code
_entity_poly.pdbx_strand_id
1 'polypeptide(L)'
;MRKGLFTGPPPALLIAGTLLSVICYNYWSYCCGRCTLGTFVTLGPFGLLLLGLTLVGALVLLVLRHRRRPGRPGCTCGSALASDWKFCPTCGAPRLG
;
A
#
# COMPACT_ATOMS: atom_id res chain seq x y z
N MET A 1 13.54 -20.41 62.34
CA MET A 1 13.03 -20.29 60.96
C MET A 1 12.51 -18.86 60.74
N ARG A 2 13.35 -17.96 60.21
CA ARG A 2 12.95 -16.58 59.87
C ARG A 2 12.17 -16.62 58.54
N LYS A 3 10.87 -16.34 58.60
CA LYS A 3 10.03 -16.16 57.41
C LYS A 3 10.47 -14.86 56.73
N GLY A 4 10.97 -14.98 55.51
CA GLY A 4 11.38 -13.85 54.69
C GLY A 4 10.19 -12.90 54.48
N LEU A 5 10.40 -11.65 54.90
CA LEU A 5 9.49 -10.54 54.71
C LEU A 5 9.53 -10.17 53.22
N PHE A 6 8.70 -10.82 52.39
CA PHE A 6 8.52 -10.45 50.99
C PHE A 6 7.58 -9.23 50.95
N THR A 7 8.13 -8.05 51.29
CA THR A 7 7.44 -6.76 51.13
C THR A 7 7.50 -6.35 49.66
N GLY A 8 6.71 -7.04 48.82
CA GLY A 8 6.39 -6.53 47.49
C GLY A 8 5.54 -5.27 47.60
N PRO A 9 5.62 -4.32 46.66
CA PRO A 9 4.76 -3.15 46.66
C PRO A 9 3.29 -3.60 46.63
N PRO A 10 2.38 -2.94 47.37
CA PRO A 10 0.95 -3.26 47.31
C PRO A 10 0.46 -3.24 45.86
N PRO A 11 -0.44 -4.16 45.46
CA PRO A 11 -0.91 -4.30 44.08
C PRO A 11 -1.47 -2.98 43.50
N ALA A 12 -2.01 -2.12 44.35
CA ALA A 12 -2.45 -0.78 43.99
C ALA A 12 -1.35 0.12 43.41
N LEU A 13 -0.10 0.04 43.89
CA LEU A 13 1.03 0.81 43.35
C LEU A 13 1.44 0.30 41.97
N LEU A 14 1.36 -1.00 41.74
CA LEU A 14 1.64 -1.57 40.42
C LEU A 14 0.59 -1.14 39.41
N ILE A 15 -0.70 -1.16 39.79
CA ILE A 15 -1.80 -0.70 38.96
C ILE A 15 -1.68 0.81 38.67
N ALA A 16 -1.38 1.62 39.68
CA ALA A 16 -1.18 3.05 39.49
C ALA A 16 0.03 3.34 38.58
N GLY A 17 1.13 2.60 38.75
CA GLY A 17 2.33 2.73 37.92
C GLY A 17 2.09 2.34 36.46
N THR A 18 1.33 1.28 36.20
CA THR A 18 0.99 0.87 34.82
C THR A 18 0.07 1.88 34.15
N LEU A 19 -0.96 2.37 34.86
CA LEU A 19 -1.84 3.42 34.34
C LEU A 19 -1.06 4.70 34.03
N LEU A 20 -0.18 5.14 34.93
CA LEU A 20 0.65 6.32 34.73
C LEU A 20 1.61 6.14 33.54
N SER A 21 2.22 4.96 33.39
CA SER A 21 3.09 4.65 32.26
C SER A 21 2.33 4.72 30.92
N VAL A 22 1.12 4.14 30.86
CA VAL A 22 0.27 4.21 29.66
C VAL A 22 -0.11 5.66 29.36
N ILE A 23 -0.50 6.45 30.35
CA ILE A 23 -0.85 7.86 30.17
C ILE A 23 0.37 8.67 29.68
N CYS A 24 1.53 8.50 30.29
CA CYS A 24 2.77 9.15 29.89
C CYS A 24 3.20 8.74 28.47
N TYR A 25 3.08 7.46 28.12
CA TYR A 25 3.39 6.96 26.77
C TYR A 25 2.44 7.56 25.73
N ASN A 26 1.13 7.59 26.02
CA ASN A 26 0.14 8.18 25.11
C ASN A 26 0.33 9.69 24.99
N TYR A 27 0.65 10.39 26.09
CA TYR A 27 0.93 11.81 26.07
C TYR A 27 2.20 12.13 25.28
N TRP A 28 3.28 11.37 25.49
CA TRP A 28 4.51 11.50 24.70
C TRP A 28 4.28 11.18 23.22
N SER A 29 3.56 10.10 22.92
CA SER A 29 3.15 9.73 21.57
C SER A 29 2.24 10.79 20.94
N TYR A 30 1.38 11.47 21.71
CA TYR A 30 0.54 12.57 21.24
C TYR A 30 1.34 13.86 21.00
N CYS A 31 2.27 14.21 21.88
CA CYS A 31 3.14 15.38 21.77
C CYS A 31 4.16 15.23 20.64
N CYS A 32 4.84 14.09 20.55
CA CYS A 32 5.70 13.76 19.42
C CYS A 32 4.87 13.53 18.15
N GLY A 33 3.69 12.92 18.28
CA GLY A 33 2.73 12.67 17.20
C GLY A 33 2.16 13.94 16.59
N ARG A 34 1.98 15.05 17.34
CA ARG A 34 1.65 16.36 16.76
C ARG A 34 2.77 16.91 15.87
N CYS A 35 4.03 16.68 16.23
CA CYS A 35 5.18 16.97 15.35
C CYS A 35 5.25 15.99 14.16
N THR A 36 4.81 14.73 14.37
CA THR A 36 4.71 13.72 13.30
C THR A 36 3.52 13.96 12.36
N LEU A 37 2.41 14.56 12.81
CA LEU A 37 1.23 14.95 12.01
C LEU A 37 1.53 16.07 11.01
N GLY A 38 2.46 16.96 11.35
CA GLY A 38 3.04 17.87 10.36
C GLY A 38 3.86 17.14 9.29
N THR A 39 4.48 16.00 9.64
CA THR A 39 5.32 15.20 8.74
C THR A 39 4.63 13.99 8.11
N PHE A 40 3.40 13.64 8.50
CA PHE A 40 2.61 12.56 7.89
C PHE A 40 2.22 12.90 6.44
N VAL A 41 2.21 14.18 6.07
CA VAL A 41 1.99 14.66 4.68
C VAL A 41 3.30 14.77 3.90
N THR A 42 4.45 14.91 4.58
CA THR A 42 5.77 14.94 3.93
C THR A 42 6.38 13.55 3.98
N LEU A 43 6.35 12.83 2.86
CA LEU A 43 7.09 11.57 2.77
C LEU A 43 8.57 11.83 3.14
N GLY A 44 9.04 11.15 4.18
CA GLY A 44 10.46 11.17 4.54
C GLY A 44 11.32 10.62 3.38
N PRO A 45 12.66 10.77 3.44
CA PRO A 45 13.55 10.41 2.35
C PRO A 45 13.40 8.94 1.91
N PHE A 46 13.22 8.02 2.86
CA PHE A 46 12.93 6.62 2.55
C PHE A 46 11.55 6.40 1.93
N GLY A 47 10.55 7.19 2.33
CA GLY A 47 9.21 7.17 1.73
C GLY A 47 9.21 7.68 0.28
N LEU A 48 9.94 8.76 0.00
CA LEU A 48 10.14 9.29 -1.35
C LEU A 48 10.88 8.28 -2.25
N LEU A 49 11.93 7.63 -1.71
CA LEU A 49 12.66 6.59 -2.42
C LEU A 49 11.73 5.41 -2.78
N LEU A 50 10.94 4.93 -1.82
CA LEU A 50 9.98 3.85 -2.06
C LEU A 50 8.94 4.26 -3.10
N LEU A 51 8.35 5.46 -2.96
CA LEU A 51 7.35 5.99 -3.88
C LEU A 51 7.93 6.10 -5.30
N GLY A 52 9.15 6.63 -5.44
CA GLY A 52 9.87 6.73 -6.70
C GLY A 52 10.08 5.36 -7.36
N LEU A 53 10.58 4.37 -6.63
CA LEU A 53 10.76 3.02 -7.14
C LEU A 53 9.43 2.37 -7.57
N THR A 54 8.36 2.61 -6.81
CA THR A 54 7.04 2.06 -7.11
C THR A 54 6.45 2.68 -8.38
N LEU A 55 6.61 4.00 -8.56
CA LEU A 55 6.19 4.72 -9.76
C LEU A 55 6.97 4.28 -11.00
N VAL A 56 8.29 4.08 -10.87
CA VAL A 56 9.13 3.54 -11.96
C VAL A 56 8.67 2.14 -12.34
N GLY A 57 8.43 1.26 -11.36
CA GLY A 57 7.89 -0.08 -11.61
C GLY A 57 6.53 -0.05 -12.33
N ALA A 58 5.61 0.82 -11.89
CA ALA A 58 4.31 1.00 -12.53
C ALA A 58 4.45 1.51 -13.97
N LEU A 59 5.35 2.47 -14.22
CA LEU A 59 5.61 3.00 -15.55
C LEU A 59 6.15 1.91 -16.50
N VAL A 60 7.12 1.12 -16.04
CA VAL A 60 7.66 -0.01 -16.82
C VAL A 60 6.55 -0.98 -17.18
N LEU A 61 5.69 -1.35 -16.22
CA LEU A 61 4.55 -2.23 -16.48
C LEU A 61 3.55 -1.62 -17.47
N LEU A 62 3.27 -0.33 -17.38
CA LEU A 62 2.39 0.37 -18.34
C LEU A 62 2.99 0.39 -19.74
N VAL A 63 4.28 0.67 -19.89
CA VAL A 63 4.97 0.64 -21.18
C VAL A 63 4.96 -0.76 -21.76
N LEU A 64 5.28 -1.79 -20.96
CA LEU A 64 5.21 -3.18 -21.41
C LEU A 64 3.80 -3.58 -21.79
N ARG A 65 2.78 -3.19 -21.01
CA ARG A 65 1.37 -3.47 -21.33
C ARG A 65 0.94 -2.76 -22.60
N HIS A 66 1.38 -1.53 -22.83
CA HIS A 66 1.08 -0.79 -24.06
C HIS A 66 1.74 -1.43 -25.27
N ARG A 67 3.02 -1.84 -25.16
CA ARG A 67 3.73 -2.56 -26.22
C ARG A 67 3.14 -3.94 -26.48
N ARG A 68 2.61 -4.61 -25.44
CA ARG A 68 1.97 -5.92 -25.54
C ARG A 68 0.52 -5.86 -25.97
N ARG A 69 -0.14 -4.70 -25.98
CA ARG A 69 -1.48 -4.57 -26.57
C ARG A 69 -1.31 -4.80 -28.06
N PRO A 70 -1.72 -5.97 -28.60
CA PRO A 70 -1.80 -6.09 -30.04
C PRO A 70 -2.81 -5.05 -30.48
N GLY A 71 -2.49 -4.27 -31.53
CA GLY A 71 -3.53 -3.50 -32.21
C GLY A 71 -4.66 -4.48 -32.50
N ARG A 72 -5.87 -4.22 -31.99
CA ARG A 72 -7.01 -5.08 -32.28
C ARG A 72 -7.17 -5.07 -33.79
N PRO A 73 -7.01 -6.21 -34.49
CA PRO A 73 -7.23 -6.23 -35.92
C PRO A 73 -8.67 -5.76 -36.16
N GLY A 74 -8.81 -4.72 -36.96
CA GLY A 74 -10.13 -4.25 -37.38
C GLY A 74 -10.71 -5.18 -38.43
N CYS A 75 -12.03 -5.16 -38.57
CA CYS A 75 -12.70 -5.67 -39.76
C CYS A 75 -13.18 -4.50 -40.64
N THR A 76 -13.33 -4.71 -41.95
CA THR A 76 -13.80 -3.69 -42.91
C THR A 76 -15.20 -3.20 -42.58
N CYS A 77 -16.00 -4.01 -41.88
CA CYS A 77 -17.32 -3.63 -41.37
C CYS A 77 -17.27 -2.71 -40.14
N GLY A 78 -16.09 -2.34 -39.66
CA GLY A 78 -15.90 -1.44 -38.52
C GLY A 78 -15.93 -2.12 -37.14
N SER A 79 -16.18 -3.43 -37.08
CA SER A 79 -16.17 -4.19 -35.82
C SER A 79 -14.72 -4.44 -35.33
N ALA A 80 -14.49 -4.23 -34.03
CA ALA A 80 -13.23 -4.59 -33.39
C ALA A 80 -13.16 -6.12 -33.20
N LEU A 81 -12.20 -6.79 -33.84
CA LEU A 81 -11.96 -8.21 -33.63
C LEU A 81 -10.99 -8.45 -32.47
N ALA A 82 -11.26 -9.50 -31.71
CA ALA A 82 -10.26 -10.05 -30.80
C ALA A 82 -9.13 -10.70 -31.61
N SER A 83 -7.91 -10.71 -31.06
CA SER A 83 -6.69 -11.11 -31.79
C SER A 83 -6.68 -12.59 -32.24
N ASP A 84 -7.51 -13.42 -31.61
CA ASP A 84 -7.68 -14.85 -31.85
C ASP A 84 -8.70 -15.18 -32.96
N TRP A 85 -9.45 -14.19 -33.46
CA TRP A 85 -10.51 -14.40 -34.42
C TRP A 85 -9.98 -14.35 -35.86
N LYS A 86 -10.21 -15.43 -36.63
CA LYS A 86 -9.85 -15.51 -38.05
C LYS A 86 -10.89 -14.84 -38.97
N PHE A 87 -12.15 -14.83 -38.56
CA PHE A 87 -13.29 -14.31 -39.31
C PHE A 87 -14.17 -13.44 -38.40
N CYS A 88 -14.81 -12.41 -38.97
CA CYS A 88 -15.71 -11.52 -38.22
C CYS A 88 -17.05 -12.20 -37.89
N PRO A 89 -17.56 -12.14 -36.64
CA PRO A 89 -18.89 -12.67 -36.31
C PRO A 89 -20.02 -11.90 -36.99
N THR A 90 -19.80 -10.62 -37.29
CA THR A 90 -20.85 -9.71 -37.76
C THR A 90 -21.03 -9.79 -39.27
N CYS A 91 -19.95 -9.93 -40.04
CA CYS A 91 -20.00 -9.90 -41.50
C CYS A 91 -19.31 -11.09 -42.19
N GLY A 92 -18.73 -12.03 -41.45
CA GLY A 92 -18.05 -13.21 -41.99
C GLY A 92 -16.74 -12.91 -42.74
N ALA A 93 -16.34 -11.65 -42.89
CA ALA A 93 -15.13 -11.28 -43.61
C ALA A 93 -13.86 -11.73 -42.85
N PRO A 94 -12.78 -12.09 -43.56
CA PRO A 94 -11.50 -12.42 -42.93
C PRO A 94 -10.93 -11.19 -42.22
N ARG A 95 -10.09 -11.41 -41.20
CA ARG A 95 -9.40 -10.30 -40.52
C ARG A 95 -8.59 -9.48 -41.54
N LEU A 96 -8.57 -8.16 -41.38
CA LEU A 96 -7.61 -7.33 -42.11
C LEU A 96 -6.26 -7.41 -41.39
N GLY A 97 -5.22 -7.73 -42.15
CA GLY A 97 -3.82 -7.76 -41.68
C GLY A 97 -3.28 -6.35 -41.52
#